data_AF-A0A6P0XZL2-F1
#
_entry.id   AF-A0A6P0XZL2-F1
#
_cell.length_a   1.000
_cell.length_b   1.000
_cell.length_c   1.000
_cell.angle_alpha   90.00
_cell.angle_beta   90.00
_cell.angle_gamma   90.00
#
_symmetry.space_group_name_H-M   'P 1'
#
loop_
_entity.id
_entity.type
_entity.pdbx_description
1 polymer ?
#
loop_
_entity_poly.entity_id
_entity_poly.type
_entity_poly.pdbx_seq_one_letter_code
_entity_poly.pdbx_strand_id
1 'polypeptide(L)' 'MLKTEAEMQEFYQKIVNDLSAHEQLYLASLILNNLAEKKVMVIDESETWTKEDQNDLAAFSLQYSNEVAGNSEELV' A
#
# COMPACT_ATOMS: atom_id res chain seq x y z
N MET A 1 -23.81 -3.65 -1.87
CA MET A 1 -23.02 -3.45 -3.10
C MET A 1 -21.80 -2.65 -2.71
N LEU A 2 -20.59 -3.14 -3.04
CA LEU A 2 -19.37 -2.33 -2.94
C LEU A 2 -19.54 -1.17 -3.93
N LYS A 3 -19.43 0.08 -3.45
CA LYS A 3 -19.37 1.23 -4.36
C LYS A 3 -18.14 1.06 -5.24
N THR A 4 -18.30 1.31 -6.53
CA THR A 4 -17.18 1.20 -7.48
C THR A 4 -16.20 2.35 -7.26
N GLU A 5 -14.92 2.17 -7.62
CA GLU A 5 -13.90 3.23 -7.48
C GLU A 5 -14.31 4.51 -8.21
N ALA A 6 -15.02 4.38 -9.34
CA ALA A 6 -15.56 5.51 -10.11
C ALA A 6 -16.59 6.33 -9.32
N GLU A 7 -17.48 5.68 -8.57
CA GLU A 7 -18.48 6.36 -7.73
C GLU A 7 -17.82 7.09 -6.54
N MET A 8 -16.74 6.51 -6.00
CA MET A 8 -15.96 7.15 -4.92
C MET A 8 -15.19 8.37 -5.44
N GLN A 9 -14.65 8.29 -6.65
CA GLN A 9 -13.96 9.41 -7.29
C GLN A 9 -14.92 10.55 -7.63
N GLU A 10 -16.13 10.25 -8.11
CA GLU A 10 -17.16 11.26 -8.36
C GLU A 10 -17.61 11.94 -7.06
N PHE A 11 -17.77 11.17 -5.99
CA PHE A 11 -18.07 11.71 -4.66
C PHE A 11 -16.95 12.62 -4.15
N TYR A 12 -15.69 12.20 -4.31
CA TYR A 12 -14.53 13.01 -3.95
C TYR A 12 -14.53 14.34 -4.72
N GLN A 13 -14.74 14.31 -6.03
CA GLN A 13 -14.76 15.52 -6.85
C GLN A 13 -15.91 16.47 -6.49
N LYS A 14 -17.08 15.94 -6.12
CA LYS A 14 -18.25 16.75 -5.77
C LYS A 14 -18.19 17.35 -4.37
N ILE A 15 -17.58 16.65 -3.41
CA ILE A 15 -17.63 17.06 -2.00
C ILE A 15 -16.31 17.68 -1.55
N VAL A 16 -15.18 17.16 -2.01
CA VAL A 16 -13.86 17.55 -1.48
C VAL A 16 -13.28 18.75 -2.23
N ASN A 17 -13.55 18.91 -3.52
CA ASN A 17 -13.02 20.04 -4.30
C ASN A 17 -13.58 21.41 -3.87
N ASP A 18 -14.80 21.43 -3.31
CA ASP A 18 -15.44 22.65 -2.84
C ASP A 18 -14.97 23.07 -1.44
N LEU A 19 -14.23 22.20 -0.74
CA LEU A 19 -13.69 22.47 0.59
C LEU A 19 -12.37 23.24 0.50
N SER A 20 -12.14 24.13 1.46
CA SER A 20 -10.82 24.74 1.67
C SER A 20 -9.80 23.68 2.08
N ALA A 21 -8.51 23.96 1.88
CA ALA A 21 -7.43 23.05 2.27
C ALA A 21 -7.49 22.63 3.75
N HIS A 22 -7.93 23.53 4.64
CA HIS A 22 -8.10 23.22 6.06
C HIS A 22 -9.23 22.20 6.30
N GLU A 23 -10.37 22.37 5.64
CA GLU A 23 -11.52 21.48 5.76
C GLU A 23 -11.24 20.10 5.14
N GLN A 24 -10.47 20.05 4.05
CA GLN A 24 -10.02 18.78 3.46
C GLN A 24 -9.12 18.00 4.41
N LEU A 25 -8.16 18.67 5.07
CA LEU A 25 -7.29 18.06 6.07
C LEU A 25 -8.07 17.60 7.30
N TYR A 26 -9.06 18.39 7.73
CA TYR A 26 -9.95 17.99 8.81
C TYR A 26 -10.77 16.74 8.45
N LEU A 27 -11.36 16.70 7.25
CA LEU A 27 -12.08 15.53 6.75
C LEU A 27 -11.18 14.29 6.66
N ALA A 28 -9.95 14.45 6.18
CA ALA A 28 -8.97 13.37 6.15
C ALA A 28 -8.68 12.84 7.57
N SER A 29 -8.55 13.73 8.56
CA SER A 29 -8.35 13.32 9.96
C SER A 29 -9.54 12.53 10.51
N LEU A 30 -10.78 12.93 10.20
CA LEU A 30 -11.99 12.21 10.61
C LEU A 30 -12.08 10.83 9.99
N ILE A 31 -11.77 10.70 8.69
CA ILE A 31 -11.73 9.41 8.00
C ILE A 31 -10.69 8.48 8.64
N LEU A 32 -9.47 8.97 8.82
CA LEU A 32 -8.37 8.19 9.41
C LEU A 32 -8.67 7.74 10.84
N ASN A 33 -9.19 8.65 11.68
CA ASN A 33 -9.59 8.31 13.05
C ASN A 33 -10.70 7.26 13.07
N ASN A 34 -11.70 7.36 12.18
CA ASN A 34 -12.77 6.39 12.10
C ASN A 34 -12.28 5.00 11.66
N LEU A 35 -11.31 4.92 10.74
CA LEU A 35 -10.70 3.67 10.32
C LEU A 35 -9.90 3.03 11.46
N ALA A 36 -9.15 3.83 12.22
CA ALA A 36 -8.42 3.38 13.40
C ALA A 36 -9.36 2.84 14.49
N GLU A 37 -10.46 3.54 14.77
CA GLU A 37 -11.47 3.11 15.76
C GLU A 37 -12.19 1.82 15.35
N LYS A 38 -12.46 1.65 14.06
CA LYS A 38 -13.12 0.46 13.51
C LYS A 38 -12.23 -0.78 13.55
N LYS A 39 -10.94 -0.65 13.92
CA LYS A 39 -9.93 -1.73 13.82
C LYS A 39 -10.04 -2.46 12.49
N VAL A 40 -10.25 -1.71 11.40
CA VAL A 40 -10.16 -2.31 10.07
C VAL A 40 -8.72 -2.80 9.96
N MET A 41 -8.51 -4.11 9.99
CA MET A 41 -7.22 -4.75 9.72
C MET A 41 -6.89 -4.46 8.25
N VAL A 42 -6.42 -3.24 7.98
CA VAL A 42 -5.78 -2.87 6.72
C VAL A 42 -4.32 -3.33 6.77
N ILE A 43 -3.76 -3.39 7.97
CA ILE A 43 -2.46 -3.96 8.25
C ILE A 43 -2.70 -5.39 8.72
N ASP A 44 -2.15 -6.36 7.99
CA ASP A 44 -2.07 -7.73 8.45
C ASP A 44 -1.01 -7.80 9.56
N GLU A 45 -1.47 -7.89 10.82
CA GLU A 45 -0.60 -8.07 11.99
C GLU A 45 -0.23 -9.55 12.22
N SER A 46 -0.59 -10.45 11.30
CA SER A 46 -0.21 -11.85 11.43
C SER A 46 1.31 -12.00 11.35
N GLU A 47 1.87 -12.83 12.23
CA GLU A 47 3.29 -13.22 12.17
C GLU A 47 3.56 -14.23 11.04
N THR A 48 2.65 -14.36 10.08
CA THR A 48 2.76 -15.31 8.98
C THR A 48 3.10 -14.58 7.69
N TRP A 49 4.18 -15.00 7.04
CA TRP A 49 4.51 -14.47 5.72
C TRP A 49 3.46 -14.89 4.71
N THR A 50 3.05 -13.93 3.89
CA THR A 50 2.16 -14.20 2.77
C THR A 50 2.91 -14.98 1.69
N LYS A 51 2.15 -15.54 0.74
CA LYS A 51 2.76 -16.22 -0.40
C LYS A 51 3.54 -15.24 -1.30
N GLU A 52 3.09 -13.98 -1.34
CA GLU A 52 3.73 -12.90 -2.08
C GLU A 52 5.11 -12.58 -1.47
N ASP A 53 5.18 -12.39 -0.15
CA ASP A 53 6.44 -12.16 0.58
C ASP A 53 7.50 -13.24 0.30
N GLN A 54 7.07 -14.50 0.28
CA GLN A 54 7.96 -15.63 -0.02
C GLN A 54 8.47 -15.61 -1.46
N ASN A 55 7.61 -15.24 -2.41
CA ASN A 55 7.98 -15.18 -3.82
C ASN A 55 8.93 -14.01 -4.08
N ASP A 56 8.69 -12.86 -3.45
CA ASP A 56 9.55 -11.68 -3.54
C ASP A 56 10.92 -11.94 -2.95
N LEU A 57 10.98 -12.60 -1.78
CA LEU A 57 12.27 -12.99 -1.20
C LEU A 57 13.03 -13.97 -2.09
N ALA A 58 12.34 -14.95 -2.69
CA ALA A 58 12.96 -15.89 -3.61
C ALA A 58 13.49 -15.21 -4.88
N ALA A 59 12.70 -14.28 -5.45
CA ALA A 59 13.10 -13.50 -6.62
C ALA A 59 14.31 -12.62 -6.31
N PHE A 60 14.31 -11.92 -5.17
CA PHE A 60 15.43 -11.11 -4.72
C PHE A 60 16.68 -11.96 -4.48
N SER A 61 16.55 -13.11 -3.81
CA SER A 61 17.68 -14.00 -3.53
C SER A 61 18.31 -14.54 -4.82
N LEU A 62 17.50 -14.82 -5.84
CA LEU A 62 17.97 -15.25 -7.16
C LEU A 62 18.67 -14.13 -7.91
N GLN A 63 18.10 -12.92 -7.91
CA GLN A 63 18.73 -11.74 -8.52
C GLN A 63 20.08 -11.44 -7.87
N TYR A 64 20.12 -11.40 -6.54
CA TYR A 64 21.34 -11.19 -5.77
C TYR A 64 22.39 -12.27 -6.06
N SER A 65 21.97 -13.53 -6.15
CA SER A 65 22.87 -14.64 -6.49
C SER A 65 23.45 -14.49 -7.91
N ASN A 66 22.65 -14.03 -8.87
CA ASN A 66 23.10 -13.76 -10.24
C ASN A 66 24.04 -12.55 -10.32
N GLU A 67 23.79 -11.50 -9.53
CA GLU A 67 24.70 -10.35 -9.43
C GLU A 67 26.04 -10.74 -8.81
N VAL A 68 26.03 -11.52 -7.73
CA VAL A 68 27.25 -12.01 -7.07
C VAL A 68 28.02 -12.99 -7.99
N ALA A 69 27.31 -13.87 -8.71
CA ALA A 69 27.90 -14.77 -9.69
C ALA A 69 28.49 -14.01 -10.89
N GLY A 70 27.79 -13.00 -11.41
CA GLY A 70 28.28 -12.14 -12.48
C GLY A 70 29.51 -11.32 -12.07
N ASN A 71 29.54 -10.81 -10.83
CA ASN A 71 30.71 -10.11 -10.29
C ASN A 71 31.91 -11.02 -9.99
N SER A 72 31.71 -12.34 -9.90
CA SER A 72 32.80 -13.30 -9.67
C SER A 72 33.44 -13.81 -10.97
N GLU A 73 32.80 -13.62 -12.14
CA GLU A 73 33.38 -13.91 -13.46
C GLU A 73 34.28 -12.77 -14.01
N GLU A 74 34.23 -11.56 -13.45
CA GLU A 74 35.09 -10.43 -13.86
C GLU A 74 36.48 -10.44 -13.19
N LEU A 75 36.72 -11.35 -12.23
CA LEU A 75 37.97 -11.45 -11.46
C LEU A 75 38.87 -12.64 -11.84
N VAL A 76 38.75 -13.18 -13.06
CA VAL A 76 39.65 -14.23 -13.59
C VAL A 76 40.33 -13.79 -14.89
#